data_AF-A0A2K2DCD2-F1
#
_entry.id   AF-A0A2K2DCD2-F1
#
_cell.length_a   1.000
_cell.length_b   1.000
_cell.length_c   1.000
_cell.angle_alpha   90.00
_cell.angle_beta   90.00
_cell.angle_gamma   90.00
#
_symmetry.space_group_name_H-M   'P 1'
#
loop_
_entity.id
_entity.type
_entity.pdbx_description
1 polymer ?
#
loop_
_entity_poly.entity_id
_entity_poly.type
_entity_poly.pdbx_seq_one_letter_code
_entity_poly.pdbx_strand_id
1 'polypeptide(L)'
;ERETISHLLLGCVFAWQVWARLWTAWGHAEWSPSADATLREWWCSLPFLRQARRDFRMGIILVLWTIWNHWNDVVFNGTTPSLQLVVHCLQEELGRWAHAGVFRGRVSCPALMASGWIAST
;
A
#
# COMPACT_ATOMS: atom_id res chain seq x y z
N GLU A 1 1.24 12.41 -19.42
CA GLU A 1 0.41 11.19 -19.46
C GLU A 1 -1.08 11.48 -19.52
N ARG A 2 -1.89 10.49 -19.94
CA ARG A 2 -3.32 10.44 -19.63
C ARG A 2 -3.51 9.88 -18.22
N GLU A 3 -4.19 10.62 -17.36
CA GLU A 3 -4.54 10.19 -15.98
C GLU A 3 -5.59 9.07 -16.01
N THR A 4 -5.13 7.83 -16.23
CA THR A 4 -5.98 6.63 -16.12
C THR A 4 -5.94 6.08 -14.70
N ILE A 5 -6.92 5.25 -14.32
CA ILE A 5 -6.91 4.57 -13.02
C ILE A 5 -5.62 3.74 -12.80
N SER A 6 -5.10 3.09 -13.84
CA SER A 6 -3.82 2.38 -13.77
C SER A 6 -2.65 3.35 -13.50
N HIS A 7 -2.63 4.50 -14.18
CA HIS A 7 -1.60 5.50 -13.94
C HIS A 7 -1.69 6.08 -12.52
N LEU A 8 -2.88 6.50 -12.07
CA LEU A 8 -3.07 7.10 -10.75
C LEU A 8 -2.75 6.15 -9.58
N LEU A 9 -3.03 4.85 -9.74
CA LEU A 9 -2.87 3.87 -8.66
C LEU A 9 -1.54 3.11 -8.68
N LEU A 10 -0.87 3.04 -9.85
CA LEU A 10 0.38 2.28 -10.02
C LEU A 10 1.50 3.10 -10.66
N GLY A 11 1.20 3.73 -11.79
CA GLY A 11 2.22 4.25 -12.72
C GLY A 11 2.75 5.64 -12.42
N CYS A 12 1.99 6.48 -11.69
CA CYS A 12 2.43 7.84 -11.37
C CYS A 12 3.53 7.80 -10.29
N VAL A 13 4.42 8.79 -10.31
CA VAL A 13 5.56 8.89 -9.38
C VAL A 13 5.08 8.83 -7.92
N PHE A 14 3.94 9.45 -7.63
CA PHE A 14 3.35 9.44 -6.29
C PHE A 14 2.97 8.02 -5.84
N ALA A 15 2.20 7.29 -6.66
CA ALA A 15 1.79 5.92 -6.36
C ALA A 15 3.01 5.00 -6.20
N TRP A 16 4.01 5.17 -7.06
CA TRP A 16 5.23 4.36 -7.01
C TRP A 16 6.00 4.57 -5.70
N GLN A 17 6.07 5.81 -5.19
CA GLN A 17 6.68 6.10 -3.89
C GLN A 17 5.92 5.47 -2.71
N VAL A 18 4.58 5.42 -2.78
CA VAL A 18 3.74 4.71 -1.79
C VAL A 18 4.07 3.22 -1.82
N TRP A 19 4.01 2.60 -3.01
CA TRP A 19 4.30 1.18 -3.20
C TRP A 19 5.71 0.80 -2.75
N ALA A 20 6.72 1.58 -3.12
CA ALA A 20 8.11 1.32 -2.71
C ALA A 20 8.23 1.24 -1.18
N ARG A 21 7.64 2.18 -0.43
CA ARG A 21 7.69 2.16 1.04
C ARG A 21 7.03 0.93 1.64
N LEU A 22 5.90 0.50 1.09
CA LEU A 22 5.16 -0.65 1.58
C LEU A 22 5.87 -1.96 1.24
N TRP A 23 6.34 -2.11 0.00
CA TRP A 23 7.04 -3.31 -0.42
C TRP A 23 8.36 -3.49 0.32
N THR A 24 9.08 -2.41 0.60
CA THR A 24 10.24 -2.45 1.50
C THR A 24 9.84 -2.89 2.90
N ALA A 25 8.76 -2.34 3.47
CA ALA A 25 8.29 -2.72 4.81
C ALA A 25 7.80 -4.19 4.89
N TRP A 26 7.32 -4.74 3.79
CA TRP A 26 6.84 -6.13 3.68
C TRP A 26 7.89 -7.13 3.20
N GLY A 27 9.08 -6.66 2.80
CA GLY A 27 10.17 -7.52 2.29
C GLY A 27 9.91 -8.12 0.92
N HIS A 28 9.06 -7.47 0.10
CA HIS A 28 8.62 -7.95 -1.22
C HIS A 28 8.81 -6.88 -2.31
N ALA A 29 9.99 -6.26 -2.37
CA ALA A 29 10.33 -5.23 -3.37
C ALA A 29 10.16 -5.72 -4.82
N GLU A 30 10.30 -7.02 -5.03
CA GLU A 30 10.12 -7.70 -6.31
C GLU A 30 8.68 -7.71 -6.83
N TRP A 31 7.69 -7.33 -6.02
CA TRP A 31 6.27 -7.26 -6.41
C TRP A 31 5.83 -5.87 -6.86
N SER A 32 6.78 -4.93 -6.98
CA SER A 32 6.50 -3.56 -7.40
C SER A 32 5.89 -3.52 -8.81
N PRO A 33 4.84 -2.71 -9.03
CA PRO A 33 4.27 -2.53 -10.36
C PRO A 33 5.30 -1.92 -11.33
N SER A 34 5.28 -2.40 -12.57
CA SER A 34 5.94 -1.71 -13.68
C SER A 34 5.21 -0.40 -13.96
N ALA A 35 5.96 0.64 -14.35
CA ALA A 35 5.40 1.97 -14.63
C ALA A 35 4.31 1.95 -15.71
N ASP A 36 4.45 1.04 -16.68
CA ASP A 36 3.55 0.93 -17.84
C ASP A 36 2.49 -0.18 -17.70
N ALA A 37 2.50 -0.93 -16.59
CA ALA A 37 1.56 -2.04 -16.41
C ALA A 37 0.14 -1.52 -16.13
N THR A 38 -0.86 -2.18 -16.72
CA THR A 38 -2.24 -1.97 -16.29
C THR A 38 -2.48 -2.57 -14.91
N LEU A 39 -3.47 -2.05 -14.18
CA LEU A 39 -3.87 -2.61 -12.89
C LEU A 39 -4.18 -4.11 -12.96
N ARG A 40 -4.81 -4.54 -14.06
CA ARG A 40 -5.13 -5.95 -14.31
C ARG A 40 -3.87 -6.80 -14.50
N GLU A 41 -2.96 -6.38 -15.37
CA GLU A 41 -1.75 -7.14 -15.68
C GLU A 41 -0.86 -7.30 -14.45
N TRP A 42 -0.63 -6.21 -13.71
CA TRP A 42 0.13 -6.26 -12.47
C TRP A 42 -0.57 -7.13 -11.43
N TRP A 43 -1.87 -6.97 -11.20
CA TRP A 43 -2.58 -7.80 -10.22
C TRP A 43 -2.50 -9.30 -10.56
N CYS A 44 -2.58 -9.65 -11.85
CA CYS A 44 -2.49 -11.02 -12.32
C CYS A 44 -1.05 -11.58 -12.32
N SER A 45 -0.02 -10.73 -12.38
CA SER A 45 1.39 -11.17 -12.37
C SER A 45 1.91 -11.51 -10.99
N LEU A 46 1.25 -11.00 -9.93
CA LEU A 46 1.62 -11.30 -8.56
C LEU A 46 1.49 -12.82 -8.31
N PRO A 47 2.44 -13.46 -7.60
CA PRO A 47 2.51 -14.92 -7.43
C PRO A 47 1.38 -15.53 -6.57
N PHE A 48 0.26 -14.84 -6.43
CA PHE A 48 -0.86 -15.15 -5.55
C PHE A 48 -1.83 -16.17 -6.15
N LEU A 49 -1.41 -17.41 -6.34
CA LEU A 49 -2.35 -18.44 -6.78
C LEU A 49 -2.55 -19.62 -5.82
N ARG A 50 -1.67 -19.83 -4.83
CA ARG A 50 -1.88 -20.93 -3.84
C ARG A 50 -1.51 -20.60 -2.38
N GLN A 51 -0.50 -19.77 -2.15
CA GLN A 51 0.09 -19.58 -0.81
C GLN A 51 -0.03 -18.16 -0.24
N ALA A 52 -0.71 -17.26 -0.94
CA ALA A 52 -0.87 -15.88 -0.51
C ALA A 52 -1.76 -15.82 0.73
N ARG A 53 -1.15 -15.56 1.89
CA ARG A 53 -1.88 -15.24 3.12
C ARG A 53 -2.86 -14.13 2.76
N ARG A 54 -4.16 -14.37 2.96
CA ARG A 54 -5.29 -13.43 2.76
C ARG A 54 -4.89 -11.97 3.05
N ASP A 55 -4.12 -11.80 4.10
CA ASP A 55 -3.43 -10.62 4.58
C ASP A 55 -2.79 -9.76 3.47
N PHE A 56 -1.97 -10.32 2.58
CA PHE A 56 -1.30 -9.55 1.53
C PHE A 56 -2.27 -9.02 0.49
N ARG A 57 -3.26 -9.82 0.08
CA ARG A 57 -4.30 -9.35 -0.84
C ARG A 57 -5.10 -8.21 -0.22
N MET A 58 -5.48 -8.34 1.05
CA MET A 58 -6.18 -7.29 1.79
C MET A 58 -5.31 -6.03 1.93
N GLY A 59 -4.02 -6.18 2.22
CA GLY A 59 -3.06 -5.08 2.30
C GLY A 59 -2.94 -4.34 0.98
N ILE A 60 -2.81 -5.05 -0.14
CA ILE A 60 -2.72 -4.44 -1.47
C ILE A 60 -4.02 -3.69 -1.82
N ILE A 61 -5.18 -4.28 -1.51
CA ILE A 61 -6.48 -3.63 -1.68
C ILE A 61 -6.56 -2.34 -0.85
N LEU A 62 -6.10 -2.38 0.41
CA LEU A 62 -6.05 -1.20 1.27
C LEU A 62 -5.17 -0.10 0.66
N VAL A 63 -4.01 -0.45 0.12
CA VAL A 63 -3.10 0.52 -0.52
C VAL A 63 -3.75 1.17 -1.74
N LEU A 64 -4.34 0.38 -2.63
CA LEU A 64 -5.09 0.89 -3.78
C LEU A 64 -6.22 1.82 -3.34
N TRP A 65 -6.96 1.43 -2.30
CA TRP A 65 -8.06 2.21 -1.74
C TRP A 65 -7.59 3.54 -1.13
N THR A 66 -6.52 3.54 -0.35
CA THR A 66 -5.99 4.76 0.27
C THR A 66 -5.42 5.73 -0.78
N ILE A 67 -4.70 5.22 -1.79
CA ILE A 67 -4.21 6.05 -2.90
C ILE A 67 -5.40 6.65 -3.67
N TRP A 68 -6.42 5.85 -3.97
CA TRP A 68 -7.64 6.31 -4.63
C TRP A 68 -8.35 7.43 -3.86
N ASN A 69 -8.57 7.24 -2.56
CA ASN A 69 -9.20 8.25 -1.72
C ASN A 69 -8.38 9.53 -1.64
N HIS A 70 -7.06 9.42 -1.52
CA HIS A 70 -6.19 10.60 -1.51
C HIS A 70 -6.28 11.39 -2.81
N TRP A 71 -6.29 10.72 -3.96
CA TRP A 71 -6.48 11.39 -5.24
C TRP A 71 -7.87 12.02 -5.39
N ASN A 72 -8.92 11.39 -4.85
CA ASN A 72 -10.24 12.02 -4.80
C ASN A 72 -10.22 13.30 -3.97
N ASP A 73 -9.55 13.31 -2.81
CA ASP A 73 -9.41 14.55 -2.03
C ASP A 73 -8.61 15.63 -2.75
N VAL A 74 -7.54 15.25 -3.45
CA VAL A 74 -6.76 16.19 -4.27
C VAL A 74 -7.62 16.81 -5.37
N VAL A 75 -8.40 15.98 -6.10
CA VAL A 75 -9.21 16.44 -7.23
C VAL A 75 -10.46 17.22 -6.80
N PHE A 76 -11.18 16.73 -5.78
CA PHE A 76 -12.47 17.29 -5.39
C PHE A 76 -12.37 18.35 -4.28
N ASN A 77 -11.40 18.21 -3.37
CA ASN A 77 -11.23 19.10 -2.22
C ASN A 77 -10.01 20.04 -2.33
N GLY A 78 -9.23 19.94 -3.41
CA GLY A 78 -8.08 20.81 -3.67
C GLY A 78 -6.92 20.63 -2.69
N THR A 79 -6.85 19.48 -2.00
CA THR A 79 -5.75 19.19 -1.08
C THR A 79 -4.46 18.95 -1.85
N THR A 80 -3.31 19.28 -1.25
CA THR A 80 -2.00 18.99 -1.87
C THR A 80 -1.65 17.50 -1.74
N PRO A 81 -1.09 16.86 -2.78
CA PRO A 81 -0.58 15.50 -2.69
C PRO A 81 0.41 15.32 -1.53
N SER A 82 0.19 14.33 -0.68
CA SER A 82 0.96 14.09 0.54
C SER A 82 1.25 12.61 0.75
N LEU A 83 2.50 12.23 0.48
CA LEU A 83 2.97 10.86 0.65
C LEU A 83 2.98 10.46 2.13
N GLN A 84 3.31 11.40 3.01
CA GLN A 84 3.32 11.20 4.46
C GLN A 84 1.91 10.87 4.97
N LEU A 85 0.89 11.58 4.49
CA LEU A 85 -0.50 11.32 4.89
C LEU A 85 -0.95 9.92 4.47
N VAL A 86 -0.73 9.54 3.21
CA VAL A 86 -1.10 8.21 2.71
C VAL A 86 -0.40 7.11 3.50
N VAL A 87 0.91 7.24 3.74
CA VAL A 87 1.67 6.24 4.51
C VAL A 87 1.20 6.17 5.95
N HIS A 88 0.87 7.29 6.59
CA HIS A 88 0.33 7.32 7.94
C HIS A 88 -1.02 6.59 8.02
N CYS A 89 -1.97 6.90 7.13
CA CYS A 89 -3.27 6.23 7.10
C CYS A 89 -3.13 4.71 6.91
N LEU A 90 -2.18 4.28 6.07
CA LEU A 90 -1.89 2.86 5.86
C LEU A 90 -1.30 2.20 7.11
N GLN A 91 -0.37 2.87 7.78
CA GLN A 91 0.24 2.37 9.02
C GLN A 91 -0.80 2.23 10.14
N GLU A 92 -1.68 3.20 10.31
CA GLU A 92 -2.75 3.15 11.31
C GLU A 92 -3.71 2.00 11.04
N GLU A 93 -4.17 1.83 9.80
CA GLU A 93 -5.16 0.81 9.47
C GLU A 93 -4.56 -0.60 9.49
N LEU A 94 -3.34 -0.78 8.97
CA LEU A 94 -2.61 -2.04 9.11
C LEU A 94 -2.31 -2.37 10.59
N GLY A 95 -2.01 -1.35 11.40
CA GLY A 95 -1.84 -1.49 12.85
C GLY A 95 -3.12 -1.96 13.55
N ARG A 96 -4.28 -1.40 13.19
CA ARG A 96 -5.59 -1.87 13.68
C ARG A 96 -5.85 -3.31 13.28
N TRP A 97 -5.55 -3.69 12.04
CA TRP A 97 -5.75 -5.07 11.57
C TRP A 97 -4.82 -6.06 12.25
N ALA A 98 -3.56 -5.65 12.54
CA ALA A 98 -2.62 -6.45 13.30
C ALA A 98 -3.11 -6.64 14.75
N HIS A 99 -3.56 -5.57 15.41
CA HIS A 99 -4.13 -5.62 16.76
C HIS A 99 -5.39 -6.50 16.82
N ALA A 100 -6.23 -6.48 15.78
CA ALA A 100 -7.40 -7.35 15.67
C ALA A 100 -7.08 -8.79 15.23
N GLY A 101 -5.81 -9.12 14.96
CA GLY A 101 -5.38 -10.45 14.49
C GLY A 101 -5.79 -10.80 13.06
N VAL A 102 -6.27 -9.83 12.28
CA VAL A 102 -6.73 -9.98 10.89
C VAL A 102 -5.58 -9.89 9.89
N PHE A 103 -4.47 -9.25 10.26
CA PHE A 103 -3.28 -9.11 9.44
C PHE A 103 -2.04 -9.66 10.16
N ARG A 104 -1.41 -10.69 9.60
CA ARG A 104 -0.19 -11.33 10.12
C ARG A 104 1.05 -11.07 9.26
N GLY A 105 0.97 -10.12 8.33
CA GLY A 105 2.15 -9.65 7.61
C GLY A 105 3.10 -8.99 8.62
N ARG A 106 4.40 -9.34 8.57
CA ARG A 106 5.40 -8.64 9.37
C ARG A 106 5.51 -7.23 8.80
N VAL A 107 4.87 -6.24 9.44
CA VAL A 107 5.11 -4.83 9.12
C VAL A 107 6.38 -4.43 9.87
N SER A 108 7.53 -4.66 9.26
CA SER A 108 8.78 -4.10 9.77
C SER A 108 8.86 -2.65 9.32
N CYS A 109 8.11 -1.77 9.98
CA CYS A 109 8.20 -0.33 9.74
C CYS A 109 8.97 0.33 10.90
N PRO A 110 10.13 0.95 10.66
CA PRO A 110 10.89 1.64 11.72
C PRO A 110 10.07 2.70 12.47
N ALA A 111 9.09 3.33 11.80
CA ALA A 111 8.17 4.29 12.42
C ALA A 111 7.16 3.64 13.40
N LEU A 112 6.80 2.37 13.20
CA LEU A 112 5.97 1.60 14.13
C LEU A 112 6.79 1.00 15.28
N MET A 113 8.11 0.83 15.11
CA MET A 113 9.01 0.45 16.20
C MET A 113 9.25 1.61 17.18
N ALA A 114 9.20 2.85 16.72
CA ALA A 114 9.34 4.04 17.56
C ALA A 114 8.16 4.25 18.53
N SER A 115 7.01 3.61 18.31
CA SER A 115 5.84 3.72 19.19
C SER A 115 5.70 2.57 20.20
N GLY A 116 6.58 1.55 20.20
CA GLY A 116 6.68 0.59 21.31
C GLY A 116 5.53 -0.42 21.46
N TRP A 117 4.78 -0.74 20.40
CA TRP A 117 3.57 -1.60 20.50
C TRP A 117 3.74 -3.06 20.06
N ILE A 118 4.96 -3.53 19.76
CA ILE A 118 5.18 -4.97 19.52
C ILE A 118 6.34 -5.45 20.39
N ALA A 119 6.02 -5.67 21.67
CA ALA A 119 6.75 -6.60 22.53
C ALA A 119 5.75 -7.62 23.08
N SER A 120 6.12 -8.90 22.97
CA SER A 120 5.44 -10.10 23.49
C SER A 120 4.25 -10.55 22.63
N THR A 121 4.20 -11.74 22.06
CA THR A 121 4.78 -13.05 22.43
C THR A 121 5.05 -13.90 21.19
#